data_AF-A0A485KAE0-F1
#
_entry.id   AF-A0A485KAE0-F1
#
_cell.length_a   1.000
_cell.length_b   1.000
_cell.length_c   1.000
_cell.angle_alpha   90.00
_cell.angle_beta   90.00
_cell.angle_gamma   90.00
#
_symmetry.space_group_name_H-M   'P 1'
#
loop_
_entity.id
_entity.type
_entity.pdbx_description
1 polymer ?
#
loop_
_entity_poly.entity_id
_entity_poly.type
_entity_poly.pdbx_seq_one_letter_code
_entity_poly.pdbx_strand_id
1 'polypeptide(L)'
;MEFAAKYAEKEEFNQYWYSQHTIQYLAKEILHQRPKSVAFLSTPSLFYACEELLVATSDSIELVLFDFDPALPRVVHYDFHDPVNFAASFQQHFDFVVIDPPFITEEVWTKYTTSAQFLLAAQGKLLLTTIAENHSMMQRLLKCSLQRFQPSIPHLVYQYGTYANYPSDALNVLNPEIPQDE
;
A
#
# COMPACT_ATOMS: atom_id res chain seq x y z
N MET A 1 -5.95 -7.29 -15.45
CA MET A 1 -6.70 -6.87 -14.26
C MET A 1 -7.77 -5.90 -14.70
N GLU A 2 -9.01 -6.12 -14.29
CA GLU A 2 -10.14 -5.28 -14.72
C GLU A 2 -10.11 -3.89 -14.08
N PHE A 3 -9.50 -3.73 -12.90
CA PHE A 3 -9.49 -2.47 -12.14
C PHE A 3 -8.78 -1.31 -12.89
N ALA A 4 -7.49 -1.46 -13.21
CA ALA A 4 -6.72 -0.38 -13.86
C ALA A 4 -7.23 -0.04 -15.28
N ALA A 5 -7.97 -0.96 -15.92
CA ALA A 5 -8.65 -0.70 -17.19
C ALA A 5 -9.97 0.08 -17.02
N LYS A 6 -10.57 0.06 -15.82
CA LYS A 6 -11.86 0.66 -15.51
C LYS A 6 -11.73 1.99 -14.77
N TYR A 7 -10.66 2.19 -14.00
CA TYR A 7 -10.42 3.40 -13.21
C TYR A 7 -9.14 4.07 -13.71
N ALA A 8 -9.29 5.24 -14.34
CA ALA A 8 -8.17 6.03 -14.82
C ALA A 8 -7.41 6.68 -13.66
N GLU A 9 -6.12 6.95 -13.88
CA GLU A 9 -5.31 7.79 -13.00
C GLU A 9 -5.92 9.19 -12.87
N LYS A 10 -5.72 9.81 -11.70
CA LYS A 10 -6.19 11.16 -11.39
C LYS A 10 -5.03 12.01 -10.92
N GLU A 11 -4.51 12.83 -11.83
CA GLU A 11 -3.40 13.74 -11.53
C GLU A 11 -3.74 14.69 -10.38
N GLU A 12 -5.01 15.11 -10.25
CA GLU A 12 -5.46 16.00 -9.18
C GLU A 12 -5.35 15.39 -7.77
N PHE A 13 -5.31 14.06 -7.68
CA PHE A 13 -5.11 13.31 -6.43
C PHE A 13 -3.70 12.73 -6.31
N ASN A 14 -2.83 13.03 -7.28
CA ASN A 14 -1.51 12.42 -7.44
C ASN A 14 -1.57 10.88 -7.42
N GLN A 15 -2.58 10.33 -8.10
CA GLN A 15 -2.91 8.92 -8.11
C GLN A 15 -2.36 8.25 -9.38
N TYR A 16 -1.27 7.49 -9.23
CA TYR A 16 -0.63 6.75 -10.30
C TYR A 16 -0.73 5.24 -10.06
N TRP A 17 -0.83 4.47 -11.13
CA TRP A 17 -0.92 3.03 -11.05
C TRP A 17 0.43 2.37 -11.20
N TYR A 18 0.70 1.40 -10.32
CA TYR A 18 1.74 0.42 -10.59
C TYR A 18 1.42 -0.33 -11.89
N SER A 19 2.45 -0.92 -12.49
CA SER A 19 2.26 -1.88 -13.58
C SER A 19 1.40 -3.06 -13.14
N GLN A 20 0.78 -3.74 -14.11
CA GLN A 20 -0.02 -4.93 -13.82
C GLN A 20 0.79 -6.03 -13.10
N HIS A 21 2.05 -6.23 -13.48
CA HIS A 21 2.90 -7.24 -12.85
C HIS A 21 3.18 -6.88 -11.39
N THR A 22 3.56 -5.63 -11.12
CA THR A 22 3.80 -5.14 -9.76
C THR A 22 2.57 -5.30 -8.87
N ILE A 23 1.38 -4.91 -9.35
CA ILE A 23 0.13 -5.06 -8.58
C ILE A 23 -0.13 -6.53 -8.24
N GLN A 24 -0.06 -7.41 -9.25
CA GLN A 24 -0.29 -8.84 -9.03
C GLN A 24 0.74 -9.46 -8.08
N TYR A 25 1.99 -9.01 -8.15
CA TYR A 25 3.06 -9.50 -7.29
C TYR A 25 2.84 -9.09 -5.83
N LEU A 26 2.61 -7.80 -5.58
CA LEU A 26 2.39 -7.27 -4.23
C LEU A 26 1.07 -7.76 -3.62
N ALA A 27 -0.01 -7.87 -4.41
CA ALA A 27 -1.27 -8.44 -3.93
C ALA A 27 -1.12 -9.90 -3.47
N LYS A 28 -0.40 -10.72 -4.26
CA LYS A 28 -0.08 -12.10 -3.85
C LYS A 28 0.76 -12.14 -2.60
N GLU A 29 1.73 -11.25 -2.46
CA GLU A 29 2.55 -11.16 -1.25
C GLU A 29 1.70 -10.80 -0.02
N ILE A 30 0.83 -9.79 -0.11
CA ILE A 30 -0.08 -9.40 0.98
C ILE A 30 -0.91 -10.62 1.43
N LEU A 31 -1.52 -11.35 0.50
CA LEU A 31 -2.32 -12.53 0.83
C LEU A 31 -1.47 -13.72 1.32
N HIS A 32 -0.24 -13.88 0.83
CA HIS A 32 0.70 -14.91 1.28
C HIS A 32 1.05 -14.76 2.76
N GLN A 33 1.06 -13.53 3.28
CA GLN A 33 1.27 -13.24 4.69
C GLN A 33 0.10 -13.68 5.60
N ARG A 34 -0.99 -14.20 5.01
CA ARG A 34 -2.21 -14.70 5.66
C ARG A 34 -2.80 -13.73 6.70
N PRO A 35 -3.02 -12.46 6.33
CA PRO A 35 -3.66 -11.50 7.23
C PRO A 35 -5.11 -11.93 7.50
N LYS A 36 -5.64 -11.55 8.65
CA LYS A 36 -7.06 -11.63 8.95
C LYS A 36 -7.79 -10.39 8.47
N SER A 37 -7.14 -9.22 8.57
CA SER A 37 -7.72 -7.92 8.22
C SER A 37 -6.65 -6.99 7.66
N VAL A 38 -6.92 -6.44 6.47
CA VAL A 38 -6.00 -5.54 5.76
C VAL A 38 -6.63 -4.17 5.55
N ALA A 39 -5.95 -3.11 5.99
CA ALA A 39 -6.28 -1.74 5.62
C ALA A 39 -5.37 -1.26 4.49
N PHE A 40 -5.96 -0.69 3.45
CA PHE A 40 -5.26 -0.10 2.31
C PHE A 40 -5.42 1.42 2.39
N LEU A 41 -4.34 2.15 2.71
CA LEU A 41 -4.30 3.61 2.75
C LEU A 41 -3.79 4.14 1.40
N SER A 42 -4.69 4.76 0.63
CA SER A 42 -4.41 5.37 -0.69
C SER A 42 -3.78 4.44 -1.72
N THR A 43 -4.08 3.15 -1.63
CA THR A 43 -3.55 2.12 -2.54
C THR A 43 -4.69 1.25 -3.11
N PRO A 44 -5.61 1.86 -3.88
CA PRO A 44 -6.80 1.18 -4.38
C PRO A 44 -6.46 0.02 -5.32
N SER A 45 -5.41 0.17 -6.13
CA SER A 45 -4.98 -0.86 -7.09
C SER A 45 -4.65 -2.19 -6.40
N LEU A 46 -3.99 -2.15 -5.23
CA LEU A 46 -3.68 -3.35 -4.44
C LEU A 46 -4.92 -3.89 -3.73
N PHE A 47 -5.82 -3.04 -3.24
CA PHE A 47 -7.08 -3.45 -2.64
C PHE A 47 -7.90 -4.31 -3.60
N TYR A 48 -8.22 -3.79 -4.79
CA TYR A 48 -9.05 -4.51 -5.75
C TYR A 48 -8.38 -5.77 -6.31
N ALA A 49 -7.05 -5.76 -6.43
CA ALA A 49 -6.31 -6.96 -6.81
C ALA A 49 -6.41 -8.06 -5.75
N CYS A 50 -6.31 -7.71 -4.46
CA CYS A 50 -6.55 -8.66 -3.37
C CYS A 50 -7.99 -9.18 -3.39
N GLU A 51 -8.98 -8.33 -3.66
CA GLU A 51 -10.37 -8.77 -3.79
C GLU A 51 -10.56 -9.78 -4.92
N GLU A 52 -10.04 -9.48 -6.12
CA GLU A 52 -10.11 -10.36 -7.30
C GLU A 52 -9.47 -11.73 -7.01
N LEU A 53 -8.33 -11.74 -6.32
CA LEU A 53 -7.63 -12.98 -5.95
C LEU A 53 -8.39 -13.80 -4.90
N LEU A 54 -9.13 -13.16 -3.99
CA LEU A 54 -9.90 -13.85 -2.94
C LEU A 54 -11.22 -14.45 -3.45
N VAL A 55 -11.80 -13.96 -4.55
CA VAL A 55 -12.99 -14.58 -5.16
C VAL A 55 -12.75 -16.05 -5.51
N ALA A 56 -11.49 -16.42 -5.80
CA ALA A 56 -11.08 -17.78 -6.11
C ALA A 56 -10.72 -18.64 -4.88
N THR A 57 -10.79 -18.10 -3.65
CA THR A 57 -10.39 -18.80 -2.43
C THR A 57 -11.55 -18.93 -1.44
N SER A 58 -11.39 -19.80 -0.43
CA SER A 58 -12.34 -19.92 0.69
C SER A 58 -11.90 -19.11 1.92
N ASP A 59 -10.86 -18.29 1.79
CA ASP A 59 -10.31 -17.53 2.90
C ASP A 59 -11.18 -16.30 3.17
N SER A 60 -11.63 -16.16 4.41
CA SER A 60 -12.36 -14.99 4.87
C SER A 60 -11.36 -13.95 5.41
N ILE A 61 -10.84 -13.10 4.53
CA ILE A 61 -9.98 -11.96 4.89
C ILE A 61 -10.80 -10.68 4.77
N GLU A 62 -10.79 -9.86 5.81
CA GLU A 62 -11.40 -8.53 5.76
C GLU A 62 -10.47 -7.56 5.02
N LEU A 63 -10.97 -6.90 3.98
CA LEU A 63 -10.23 -5.89 3.24
C LEU A 63 -10.99 -4.56 3.33
N VAL A 64 -10.28 -3.49 3.70
CA VAL A 64 -10.87 -2.13 3.79
C VAL A 64 -9.97 -1.13 3.08
N LEU A 65 -10.54 -0.41 2.12
CA LEU A 65 -9.89 0.67 1.41
C LEU A 65 -10.21 2.02 2.06
N PHE A 66 -9.17 2.79 2.34
CA PHE A 66 -9.23 4.17 2.81
C PHE A 66 -8.62 5.05 1.72
N ASP A 67 -9.44 5.85 1.04
CA ASP A 67 -8.98 6.72 -0.05
C ASP A 67 -9.77 8.04 -0.06
N PHE A 68 -9.16 9.07 -0.65
CA PHE A 68 -9.77 10.38 -0.81
C PHE A 68 -10.79 10.39 -1.95
N ASP A 69 -10.57 9.59 -3.01
CA ASP A 69 -11.41 9.60 -4.20
C ASP A 69 -12.80 8.96 -3.94
N PRO A 70 -13.88 9.76 -3.88
CA PRO A 70 -15.22 9.23 -3.57
C PRO A 70 -15.82 8.44 -4.74
N ALA A 71 -15.20 8.45 -5.92
CA ALA A 71 -15.67 7.69 -7.08
C ALA A 71 -15.28 6.20 -7.00
N LEU A 72 -14.37 5.82 -6.11
CA LEU A 72 -13.97 4.44 -5.89
C LEU A 72 -15.09 3.65 -5.18
N PRO A 73 -15.47 2.45 -5.66
CA PRO A 73 -16.45 1.63 -4.96
C PRO A 73 -15.92 1.08 -3.63
N ARG A 74 -16.79 0.93 -2.62
CA ARG A 74 -16.45 0.28 -1.34
C ARG A 74 -15.23 0.91 -0.62
N VAL A 75 -15.15 2.24 -0.73
CA VAL A 75 -14.14 3.07 -0.08
C VAL A 75 -14.67 3.65 1.23
N VAL A 76 -13.83 3.67 2.26
CA VAL A 76 -13.97 4.55 3.43
C VAL A 76 -13.30 5.87 3.08
N HIS A 77 -14.06 6.97 3.09
CA HIS A 77 -13.50 8.28 2.82
C HIS A 77 -12.36 8.59 3.81
N TYR A 78 -11.19 8.94 3.28
CA TYR A 78 -9.99 9.22 4.04
C TYR A 78 -9.27 10.45 3.48
N ASP A 79 -9.06 11.45 4.34
CA ASP A 79 -8.23 12.60 4.06
C ASP A 79 -7.05 12.60 5.04
N PHE A 80 -5.83 12.52 4.53
CA PHE A 80 -4.63 12.51 5.36
C PHE A 80 -4.43 13.82 6.15
N HIS A 81 -5.09 14.93 5.77
CA HIS A 81 -5.09 16.16 6.55
C HIS A 81 -5.80 16.00 7.89
N ASP A 82 -6.70 15.03 8.00
CA ASP A 82 -7.42 14.63 9.21
C ASP A 82 -7.27 13.12 9.44
N PRO A 83 -6.05 12.66 9.81
CA PRO A 83 -5.57 11.29 9.60
C PRO A 83 -6.29 10.18 10.36
N VAL A 84 -7.19 10.53 11.28
CA VAL A 84 -7.96 9.57 12.11
C VAL A 84 -9.45 9.90 12.13
N ASN A 85 -9.94 10.70 11.18
CA ASN A 85 -11.34 11.05 11.04
C ASN A 85 -12.13 9.98 10.28
N PHE A 86 -12.19 8.80 10.88
CA PHE A 86 -13.00 7.67 10.47
C PHE A 86 -13.46 6.89 11.71
N ALA A 87 -14.23 5.82 11.54
CA ALA A 87 -14.87 5.12 12.64
C ALA A 87 -13.86 4.63 13.70
N ALA A 88 -14.14 4.91 14.98
CA ALA A 88 -13.31 4.47 16.11
C ALA A 88 -13.19 2.94 16.22
N SER A 89 -14.11 2.19 15.60
CA SER A 89 -14.03 0.72 15.49
C SER A 89 -12.78 0.23 14.75
N PHE A 90 -12.12 1.08 13.98
CA PHE A 90 -10.88 0.74 13.28
C PHE A 90 -9.62 0.87 14.14
N GLN A 91 -9.74 1.35 15.38
CA GLN A 91 -8.58 1.48 16.27
C GLN A 91 -7.94 0.12 16.55
N GLN A 92 -6.70 -0.06 16.12
CA GLN A 92 -5.88 -1.27 16.27
C GLN A 92 -6.56 -2.55 15.75
N HIS A 93 -7.39 -2.40 14.71
CA HIS A 93 -8.22 -3.48 14.15
C HIS A 93 -7.50 -4.35 13.11
N PHE A 94 -6.52 -3.79 12.41
CA PHE A 94 -5.91 -4.42 11.24
C PHE A 94 -4.58 -5.10 11.57
N ASP A 95 -4.43 -6.39 11.25
CA ASP A 95 -3.14 -7.09 11.41
C ASP A 95 -2.16 -6.82 10.25
N PHE A 96 -2.63 -6.14 9.21
CA PHE A 96 -1.82 -5.67 8.09
C PHE A 96 -2.30 -4.29 7.60
N VAL A 97 -1.39 -3.33 7.44
CA VAL A 97 -1.66 -2.04 6.80
C VAL A 97 -0.76 -1.85 5.58
N VAL A 98 -1.35 -1.47 4.44
CA VAL A 98 -0.67 -1.20 3.17
C VAL A 98 -0.79 0.29 2.84
N ILE A 99 0.30 0.95 2.45
CA ILE A 99 0.34 2.41 2.36
C ILE A 99 1.04 2.90 1.07
N ASP A 100 0.36 3.75 0.29
CA ASP A 100 0.98 4.51 -0.78
C ASP A 100 0.41 5.94 -0.80
N PRO A 101 1.07 6.91 -0.15
CA PRO A 101 0.51 8.25 0.00
C PRO A 101 0.59 9.05 -1.31
N PRO A 102 -0.29 10.04 -1.52
CA PRO A 102 -0.24 10.91 -2.69
C PRO A 102 1.01 11.78 -2.72
N PHE A 103 1.72 11.97 -1.61
CA PHE A 103 2.98 12.73 -1.60
C PHE A 103 4.01 12.03 -0.72
N ILE A 104 5.27 12.10 -1.16
CA ILE A 104 6.41 11.41 -0.52
C ILE A 104 7.16 12.28 0.51
N THR A 105 6.63 13.44 0.88
CA THR A 105 7.27 14.37 1.83
C THR A 105 7.15 13.88 3.27
N GLU A 106 8.06 14.32 4.15
CA GLU A 106 8.01 13.96 5.58
C GLU A 106 6.73 14.43 6.28
N GLU A 107 6.18 15.58 5.86
CA GLU A 107 4.91 16.08 6.40
C GLU A 107 3.77 15.08 6.15
N VAL A 108 3.64 14.60 4.90
CA VAL A 108 2.60 13.63 4.54
C VAL A 108 2.87 12.29 5.20
N TRP A 109 4.11 11.81 5.21
CA TRP A 109 4.47 10.56 5.90
C TRP A 109 4.21 10.60 7.40
N THR A 110 4.35 11.76 8.06
CA THR A 110 4.00 11.92 9.47
C THR A 110 2.50 11.73 9.69
N LYS A 111 1.66 12.28 8.80
CA LYS A 111 0.20 12.12 8.87
C LYS A 111 -0.22 10.66 8.61
N TYR A 112 0.35 10.02 7.60
CA TYR A 112 0.13 8.59 7.34
C TYR A 112 0.63 7.69 8.46
N THR A 113 1.72 8.07 9.14
CA THR A 113 2.22 7.35 10.32
C THR A 113 1.19 7.40 11.44
N THR A 114 0.53 8.53 11.67
CA THR A 114 -0.58 8.65 12.63
C THR A 114 -1.73 7.72 12.26
N SER A 115 -2.17 7.71 10.99
CA SER A 115 -3.21 6.80 10.51
C SER A 115 -2.81 5.34 10.71
N ALA A 116 -1.60 4.96 10.32
CA ALA A 116 -1.08 3.60 10.44
C ALA A 116 -1.02 3.15 11.90
N GLN A 117 -0.53 3.99 12.82
CA GLN A 117 -0.47 3.67 14.25
C GLN A 117 -1.86 3.54 14.88
N PHE A 118 -2.84 4.32 14.41
CA PHE A 118 -4.22 4.19 14.85
C PHE A 118 -4.84 2.86 14.37
N LEU A 119 -4.61 2.47 13.11
CA LEU A 119 -5.22 1.30 12.48
C LEU A 119 -4.56 -0.03 12.86
N LEU A 120 -3.24 -0.05 13.00
CA LEU A 120 -2.44 -1.26 13.10
C LEU A 120 -2.57 -1.91 14.48
N ALA A 121 -2.95 -3.19 14.48
CA ALA A 121 -2.94 -4.04 15.66
C ALA A 121 -1.52 -4.22 16.23
N ALA A 122 -1.42 -4.59 17.49
CA ALA A 122 -0.12 -4.89 18.11
C ALA A 122 0.61 -5.99 17.32
N GLN A 123 1.87 -5.74 16.95
CA GLN A 123 2.69 -6.63 16.11
C GLN A 123 2.17 -6.80 14.67
N GLY A 124 1.31 -5.90 14.19
CA GLY A 124 0.84 -5.91 12.81
C GLY A 124 1.94 -5.62 11.78
N LYS A 125 1.68 -6.02 10.54
CA LYS A 125 2.58 -5.87 9.41
C LYS A 125 2.29 -4.59 8.63
N LEU A 126 3.35 -3.98 8.10
CA LEU A 126 3.31 -2.81 7.25
C LEU A 126 3.99 -3.12 5.93
N LEU A 127 3.32 -2.79 4.83
CA LEU A 127 3.89 -2.75 3.47
C LEU A 127 3.63 -1.35 2.92
N LEU A 128 4.67 -0.69 2.43
CA LEU A 128 4.51 0.66 1.90
C LEU A 128 5.44 0.95 0.73
N THR A 129 5.11 1.98 -0.03
CA THR A 129 5.90 2.42 -1.19
C THR A 129 6.24 3.89 -1.09
N THR A 130 7.49 4.21 -1.39
CA THR A 130 8.00 5.59 -1.51
C THR A 130 9.35 5.55 -2.21
N ILE A 131 10.13 6.63 -2.25
CA ILE A 131 11.47 6.63 -2.84
C ILE A 131 12.54 6.05 -1.91
N ALA A 132 13.67 5.60 -2.46
CA ALA A 132 14.76 4.99 -1.69
C ALA A 132 15.40 5.96 -0.68
N GLU A 133 15.41 7.26 -1.01
CA GLU A 133 15.94 8.35 -0.20
C GLU A 133 15.19 8.51 1.13
N ASN A 134 13.93 8.05 1.17
CA ASN A 134 13.11 8.06 2.37
C ASN A 134 13.44 6.94 3.37
N HIS A 135 14.49 6.14 3.12
CA HIS A 135 14.84 4.99 3.96
C HIS A 135 14.99 5.34 5.45
N SER A 136 15.79 6.36 5.77
CA SER A 136 16.00 6.80 7.15
C SER A 136 14.70 7.26 7.82
N MET A 137 13.81 7.88 7.05
CA MET A 137 12.50 8.33 7.52
C MET A 137 11.56 7.16 7.80
N MET A 138 11.48 6.18 6.89
CA MET A 138 10.64 4.99 7.04
C MET A 138 11.09 4.12 8.22
N GLN A 139 12.40 3.97 8.41
CA GLN A 139 12.95 3.27 9.55
C GLN A 139 12.64 3.99 10.87
N ARG A 140 12.68 5.33 10.90
CA ARG A 140 12.37 6.12 12.09
C ARG A 140 10.88 6.06 12.44
N LEU A 141 10.01 6.39 11.49
CA LEU A 141 8.56 6.54 11.68
C LEU A 141 7.82 5.21 11.86
N LEU A 142 8.13 4.24 11.00
CA LEU A 142 7.33 3.02 10.83
C LEU A 142 8.12 1.71 11.02
N LYS A 143 9.42 1.81 11.34
CA LYS A 143 10.32 0.65 11.49
C LYS A 143 10.37 -0.24 10.24
N CYS A 144 10.10 0.34 9.08
CA CYS A 144 10.10 -0.37 7.81
C CYS A 144 11.47 -0.21 7.12
N SER A 145 11.99 -1.32 6.60
CA SER A 145 13.24 -1.37 5.85
C SER A 145 12.98 -1.48 4.35
N LEU A 146 13.87 -0.90 3.55
CA LEU A 146 13.81 -0.97 2.09
C LEU A 146 14.01 -2.42 1.63
N GLN A 147 13.18 -2.85 0.68
CA GLN A 147 13.19 -4.18 0.10
C GLN A 147 13.89 -4.20 -1.26
N ARG A 148 14.27 -5.39 -1.73
CA ARG A 148 14.90 -5.53 -3.06
C ARG A 148 13.90 -5.45 -4.19
N PHE A 149 12.67 -5.87 -3.95
CA PHE A 149 11.59 -5.72 -4.91
C PHE A 149 11.20 -4.25 -4.97
N GLN A 150 11.29 -3.65 -6.15
CA GLN A 150 10.93 -2.26 -6.39
C GLN A 150 9.70 -2.21 -7.32
N PRO A 151 8.66 -1.43 -6.98
CA PRO A 151 7.46 -1.38 -7.80
C PRO A 151 7.73 -0.62 -9.11
N SER A 152 7.16 -1.11 -10.21
CA SER A 152 7.14 -0.38 -11.48
C SER A 152 5.92 0.54 -11.53
N ILE A 153 6.14 1.83 -11.80
CA ILE A 153 5.09 2.83 -12.04
C ILE A 153 5.35 3.42 -13.44
N PRO A 154 4.64 2.97 -14.49
CA PRO A 154 5.02 3.26 -15.88
C PRO A 154 5.13 4.75 -16.25
N HIS A 155 4.42 5.62 -15.53
CA HIS A 155 4.33 7.05 -15.85
C HIS A 155 5.20 7.94 -14.96
N LEU A 156 5.98 7.38 -14.02
CA LEU A 156 6.88 8.14 -13.16
C LEU A 156 8.34 8.01 -13.59
N VAL A 157 9.04 9.14 -13.57
CA VAL A 157 10.47 9.22 -13.94
C VAL A 157 11.42 8.80 -12.81
N TYR A 158 10.93 8.69 -11.58
CA TYR A 158 11.71 8.28 -10.42
C TYR A 158 11.31 6.88 -10.00
N GLN A 159 12.29 6.09 -9.57
CA GLN A 159 12.09 4.72 -9.12
C GLN A 159 11.62 4.70 -7.66
N TYR A 160 10.45 4.11 -7.42
CA TYR A 160 9.97 3.84 -6.07
C TYR A 160 10.65 2.57 -5.51
N GLY A 161 10.68 2.46 -4.20
CA GLY A 161 11.06 1.27 -3.44
C GLY A 161 9.89 0.76 -2.61
N THR A 162 9.85 -0.55 -2.41
CA THR A 162 8.95 -1.18 -1.44
C THR A 162 9.63 -1.26 -0.08
N TYR A 163 8.87 -1.02 0.98
CA TYR A 163 9.33 -1.09 2.37
C TYR A 163 8.41 -2.00 3.18
N ALA A 164 8.99 -2.73 4.13
CA ALA A 164 8.25 -3.61 5.02
C ALA A 164 8.86 -3.66 6.42
N ASN A 165 8.05 -3.93 7.44
CA ASN A 165 8.50 -4.17 8.82
C ASN A 165 8.59 -5.68 9.17
N TYR A 166 8.48 -6.55 8.17
CA TYR A 166 8.49 -8.01 8.31
C TYR A 166 9.42 -8.65 7.27
N PRO A 167 9.96 -9.85 7.54
CA PRO A 167 10.77 -10.57 6.56
C PRO A 167 9.88 -11.15 5.44
N SER A 168 10.35 -11.06 4.20
CA SER A 168 9.67 -11.67 3.05
C SER A 168 10.67 -12.06 1.97
N ASP A 169 10.65 -13.34 1.58
CA ASP A 169 11.46 -13.84 0.46
C ASP A 169 10.98 -13.25 -0.87
N ALA A 170 9.66 -13.02 -1.02
CA ALA A 170 9.10 -12.40 -2.22
C ALA A 170 9.54 -10.94 -2.36
N LEU A 171 9.68 -10.20 -1.27
CA LEU A 171 10.21 -8.83 -1.32
C LEU A 171 11.74 -8.77 -1.44
N ASN A 172 12.44 -9.90 -1.28
CA ASN A 172 13.90 -10.02 -1.36
C ASN A 172 14.41 -10.45 -2.75
N VAL A 173 13.61 -10.24 -3.80
CA VAL A 173 14.01 -10.45 -5.21
C VAL A 173 13.97 -9.15 -6.00
N LEU A 174 14.61 -9.13 -7.16
CA LEU A 174 14.51 -8.00 -8.09
C LEU A 174 13.20 -8.07 -8.87
N ASN A 175 12.57 -6.92 -9.10
CA ASN A 175 11.47 -6.82 -10.04
C ASN A 175 12.03 -6.81 -11.47
N PRO A 176 11.67 -7.77 -12.35
CA PRO A 176 12.19 -7.84 -13.72
C PRO A 176 11.76 -6.65 -14.61
N GLU A 177 10.77 -5.86 -14.19
CA GLU A 177 10.33 -4.65 -14.89
C GLU A 177 11.26 -3.46 -14.67
N ILE A 178 12.12 -3.52 -13.64
CA ILE A 178 12.99 -2.41 -13.26
C ILE A 178 14.36 -2.64 -13.92
N PRO A 179 14.83 -1.70 -14.78
CA PRO A 179 16.17 -1.77 -15.34
C PRO A 179 17.20 -1.91 -14.23
N GLN A 180 18.13 -2.85 -14.41
CA GLN A 180 19.27 -2.96 -13.52
C GLN A 180 20.36 -2.03 -14.08
N ASP A 181 20.84 -1.11 -13.26
CA ASP A 181 22.07 -0.39 -13.58
C ASP A 181 23.20 -1.43 -13.67
N GLU A 182 23.81 -1.58 -14.84
CA GLU A 182 24.98 -2.43 -15.08
C GLU A 182 26.21 -1.96 -14.27
#